data_AF-A0A540LMM7-F1
#
_entry.id   AF-A0A540LMM7-F1
#
_cell.length_a   1.000
_cell.length_b   1.000
_cell.length_c   1.000
_cell.angle_alpha   90.00
_cell.angle_beta   90.00
_cell.angle_gamma   90.00
#
_symmetry.space_group_name_H-M   'P 1'
#
loop_
_entity.id
_entity.type
_entity.pdbx_description
1 polymer ?
#
loop_
_entity_poly.entity_id
_entity_poly.type
_entity_poly.pdbx_seq_one_letter_code
_entity_poly.pdbx_strand_id
1 'polypeptide(L)'
;MKAFKVSLVLSMVMALVITLSATTDQEESFLDEENKDTDDATKSMQSDKTTSLRSDKKNCGSCNNKCEKSSSCVYGMCNYA
;
A
#
# COMPACT_ATOMS: atom_id res chain seq x y z
N MET A 1 -38.77 -18.64 -22.95
CA MET A 1 -38.14 -19.62 -22.04
C MET A 1 -36.65 -19.89 -22.34
N LYS A 2 -36.24 -20.02 -23.62
CA LYS A 2 -34.83 -20.27 -23.99
C LYS A 2 -33.92 -19.06 -23.74
N ALA A 3 -34.36 -17.86 -24.12
CA ALA A 3 -33.63 -16.61 -23.91
C ALA A 3 -33.43 -16.27 -22.41
N PHE A 4 -34.41 -16.59 -21.56
CA PHE A 4 -34.30 -16.38 -20.11
C PHE A 4 -33.16 -17.22 -19.48
N LYS A 5 -33.02 -18.48 -19.90
CA LYS A 5 -31.92 -19.34 -19.45
C LYS A 5 -30.56 -18.84 -19.93
N VAL A 6 -30.47 -18.31 -21.14
CA VAL A 6 -29.22 -17.71 -21.68
C VAL A 6 -28.81 -16.48 -20.87
N SER A 7 -29.76 -15.61 -20.51
CA SER A 7 -29.47 -14.44 -19.67
C SER A 7 -29.00 -14.81 -18.27
N LEU A 8 -29.52 -15.89 -17.69
CA LEU A 8 -29.13 -16.37 -16.36
C LEU A 8 -27.72 -16.99 -16.37
N VAL A 9 -27.36 -17.69 -17.45
CA VAL A 9 -26.00 -18.24 -17.61
C VAL A 9 -24.96 -17.13 -17.77
N LEU A 10 -25.28 -16.08 -18.54
CA LEU A 10 -24.34 -14.96 -18.75
C LEU A 10 -24.01 -14.19 -17.47
N SER A 11 -25.00 -13.99 -16.58
CA SER A 11 -24.77 -13.31 -15.30
C SER A 11 -23.90 -14.12 -14.34
N MET A 12 -24.07 -15.45 -14.31
CA MET A 12 -23.23 -16.34 -13.49
C MET A 12 -21.77 -16.37 -13.95
N VAL A 13 -21.52 -16.30 -15.26
CA VAL A 13 -20.16 -16.30 -15.82
C VAL A 13 -19.40 -15.02 -15.45
N MET A 14 -20.05 -13.86 -15.44
CA MET A 14 -19.40 -12.59 -15.07
C MET A 14 -19.02 -12.54 -13.58
N ALA A 15 -19.80 -13.18 -12.70
CA ALA A 15 -19.47 -13.28 -11.28
C ALA A 15 -18.20 -14.12 -11.02
N LEU A 16 -18.01 -15.21 -11.78
CA LEU A 16 -16.82 -16.06 -11.70
C LEU A 16 -15.52 -15.32 -12.07
N VAL A 17 -15.58 -14.40 -13.04
CA VAL A 17 -14.44 -13.60 -13.49
C VAL A 17 -14.00 -12.60 -12.42
N ILE A 18 -14.95 -12.01 -11.68
CA ILE A 18 -14.67 -11.02 -10.62
C ILE A 18 -13.98 -11.67 -9.41
N THR A 19 -14.28 -12.95 -9.11
CA THR A 19 -13.63 -13.68 -8.01
C THR A 19 -12.16 -14.05 -8.26
N LEU A 20 -11.69 -14.15 -9.51
CA LEU A 20 -10.27 -14.41 -9.79
C LEU A 20 -9.37 -13.19 -9.53
N SER A 21 -9.97 -12.00 -9.37
CA SER A 21 -9.24 -10.78 -9.03
C SER A 21 -9.06 -10.58 -7.52
N ALA A 22 -9.66 -11.46 -6.69
CA ALA A 22 -9.66 -11.34 -5.23
C ALA A 22 -8.55 -12.19 -4.54
N THR A 23 -7.55 -12.65 -5.28
CA THR A 23 -6.26 -13.11 -4.74
C THR A 23 -5.19 -12.06 -5.03
N THR A 24 -5.34 -10.86 -4.50
CA THR A 24 -4.16 -10.10 -4.07
C THR A 24 -3.94 -10.46 -2.61
N ASP A 25 -2.69 -10.55 -2.16
CA ASP A 25 -2.25 -10.88 -0.80
C ASP A 25 -1.79 -12.33 -0.59
N GLN A 26 -0.99 -12.86 -1.52
CA GLN A 26 0.21 -13.65 -1.23
C GLN A 26 1.03 -13.85 -2.51
N GLU A 27 1.68 -12.78 -2.98
CA GLU A 27 2.96 -12.95 -3.65
C GLU A 27 4.01 -12.79 -2.56
N GLU A 28 4.63 -13.90 -2.17
CA GLU A 28 5.77 -13.86 -1.27
C GLU A 28 6.89 -13.07 -1.95
N SER A 29 7.37 -12.02 -1.29
CA SER A 29 8.71 -11.53 -1.58
C SER A 29 9.50 -11.39 -0.30
N PHE A 30 10.33 -12.40 -0.13
CA PHE A 30 11.72 -12.35 0.30
C PHE A 30 12.02 -11.69 1.64
N LEU A 31 12.35 -12.60 2.56
CA LEU A 31 13.23 -12.44 3.71
C LEU A 31 14.11 -11.18 3.66
N ASP A 32 14.03 -10.44 4.76
CA ASP A 32 14.99 -9.43 5.18
C ASP A 32 16.43 -9.87 4.88
N GLU A 33 17.18 -9.08 4.11
CA GLU A 33 18.62 -9.04 4.30
C GLU A 33 19.11 -7.59 4.19
N GLU A 34 19.55 -7.10 5.34
CA GLU A 34 20.20 -5.83 5.58
C GLU A 34 21.53 -5.72 4.82
N ASN A 35 21.68 -4.71 3.95
CA ASN A 35 22.95 -4.01 3.67
C ASN A 35 22.64 -2.73 2.88
N LYS A 36 22.75 -1.53 3.47
CA LYS A 36 23.95 -0.69 3.57
C LYS A 36 24.23 0.12 2.30
N ASP A 37 24.05 1.45 2.46
CA ASP A 37 24.59 2.57 1.67
C ASP A 37 24.50 2.48 0.14
N THR A 38 23.71 3.33 -0.50
CA THR A 38 24.15 4.15 -1.65
C THR A 38 23.08 5.11 -2.14
N ASP A 39 23.52 6.34 -2.39
CA ASP A 39 22.82 7.39 -3.10
C ASP A 39 22.80 7.05 -4.60
N ASP A 40 21.65 6.79 -5.22
CA ASP A 40 21.45 7.03 -6.66
C ASP A 40 19.98 6.98 -7.09
N ALA A 41 19.69 7.69 -8.17
CA ALA A 41 18.39 8.02 -8.70
C ALA A 41 17.71 6.88 -9.51
N THR A 42 16.37 6.94 -9.49
CA THR A 42 15.44 6.53 -10.58
C THR A 42 15.05 5.05 -10.69
N LYS A 43 13.80 4.73 -10.31
CA LYS A 43 12.85 4.00 -11.17
C LYS A 43 11.39 4.25 -10.77
N SER A 44 10.59 4.48 -11.79
CA SER A 44 9.23 5.04 -11.82
C SER A 44 8.10 4.03 -11.56
N MET A 45 6.99 4.49 -10.96
CA MET A 45 5.57 4.34 -11.35
C MET A 45 4.69 4.83 -10.18
N GLN A 46 4.05 6.00 -10.36
CA GLN A 46 3.39 6.84 -9.34
C GLN A 46 4.27 7.18 -8.12
N SER A 47 4.70 8.44 -8.11
CA SER A 47 5.28 9.13 -6.98
C SER A 47 4.78 8.60 -5.65
N ASP A 48 5.67 8.03 -4.87
CA ASP A 48 5.83 8.51 -3.52
C ASP A 48 7.33 8.41 -3.21
N LYS A 49 8.03 9.54 -3.27
CA LYS A 49 8.96 9.83 -2.20
C LYS A 49 8.07 9.90 -0.95
N THR A 50 7.65 8.75 -0.42
CA THR A 50 6.62 8.65 0.59
C THR A 50 7.24 9.30 1.80
N THR A 51 6.90 10.56 2.00
CA THR A 51 6.88 11.14 3.32
C THR A 51 6.04 10.18 4.15
N SER A 52 6.73 9.24 4.80
CA SER A 52 6.07 8.17 5.52
C SER A 52 5.43 8.82 6.72
N LEU A 53 4.10 8.94 6.71
CA LEU A 53 3.39 9.52 7.84
C LEU A 53 3.66 8.74 9.14
N ARG A 54 4.21 7.52 9.03
CA ARG A 54 4.47 6.63 10.15
C ARG A 54 5.81 6.89 10.86
N SER A 55 6.76 7.52 10.17
CA SER A 55 8.14 7.69 10.67
C SER A 55 8.74 9.07 10.35
N ASP A 56 8.19 9.81 9.39
CA ASP A 56 8.67 11.12 9.01
C ASP A 56 8.31 12.15 10.07
N LYS A 57 9.33 12.66 10.76
CA LYS A 57 9.17 13.65 11.84
C LYS A 57 8.51 14.96 11.39
N LYS A 58 8.57 15.32 10.11
CA LYS A 58 7.96 16.55 9.55
C LYS A 58 6.51 16.34 9.11
N ASN A 59 6.03 15.10 9.05
CA ASN A 59 4.72 14.73 8.54
C ASN A 59 4.10 13.56 9.32
N CYS A 60 4.30 13.52 10.64
CA CYS A 60 3.90 12.42 11.49
C CYS A 60 2.36 12.34 11.61
N GLY A 61 1.77 11.22 11.22
CA GLY A 61 0.32 10.98 11.19
C GLY A 61 -0.44 11.75 10.12
N SER A 62 0.07 12.89 9.65
CA SER A 62 -0.56 13.73 8.62
C SER A 62 0.47 14.65 7.93
N CYS A 63 0.17 15.07 6.69
CA CYS A 63 1.05 15.95 5.93
C CYS A 63 1.31 17.28 6.66
N ASN A 64 2.56 17.72 6.69
CA ASN A 64 3.06 18.90 7.41
C ASN A 64 2.85 18.87 8.94
N ASN A 65 2.61 17.69 9.53
CA ASN A 65 2.53 17.53 10.97
C ASN A 65 3.91 17.24 11.57
N LYS A 66 4.58 18.29 12.07
CA LYS A 66 5.94 18.16 12.58
C LYS A 66 5.98 17.91 14.09
N CYS A 67 6.71 16.89 14.54
CA CYS A 67 6.98 16.66 15.96
C CYS A 67 8.00 17.66 16.55
N GLU A 68 7.88 17.93 17.85
CA GLU A 68 8.79 18.77 18.64
C GLU A 68 10.25 18.31 18.58
N LYS A 69 11.19 19.16 19.00
CA LYS A 69 12.63 18.90 18.83
C LYS A 69 13.10 17.62 19.55
N SER A 70 12.52 17.29 20.70
CA SER A 70 12.79 16.09 21.51
C SER A 70 11.88 14.89 21.25
N SER A 71 10.87 15.01 20.38
CA SER A 71 9.98 13.89 20.06
C SER A 71 10.37 13.17 18.77
N SER A 72 10.04 11.90 18.72
CA SER A 72 10.18 11.00 17.56
C SER A 72 8.80 10.70 16.99
N CYS A 73 8.73 10.41 15.68
CA CYS A 73 7.51 9.90 15.07
C CYS A 73 7.54 8.38 15.14
N VAL A 74 6.63 7.78 15.93
CA VAL A 74 6.57 6.33 16.15
C VAL A 74 5.18 5.86 15.82
N TYR A 75 5.08 4.93 14.87
CA TYR A 75 3.81 4.40 14.35
C TYR A 75 2.81 5.47 13.88
N GLY A 76 3.30 6.64 13.46
CA GLY A 76 2.48 7.77 13.03
C GLY A 76 1.99 8.69 14.15
N MET A 77 2.62 8.65 15.32
CA MET A 77 2.36 9.56 16.43
C MET A 77 3.65 10.16 16.96
N CYS A 78 3.61 11.43 17.35
CA CYS A 78 4.73 12.06 18.04
C CYS A 78 4.84 11.51 19.47
N ASN A 79 5.93 10.83 19.77
CA ASN A 79 6.25 10.34 21.10
C ASN A 79 7.50 11.06 21.64
N TYR A 80 7.51 11.43 22.92
CA TYR A 80 8.72 11.96 23.54
C TYR A 80 9.72 10.80 23.69
N ALA A 81 10.93 10.97 23.16
CA ALA A 81 12.00 10.00 23.31
C ALA A 81 12.73 10.19 24.63
#